data_AF-F2R9B9-F1
#
_entry.id   AF-F2R9B9-F1
#
_cell.length_a   1.000
_cell.length_b   1.000
_cell.length_c   1.000
_cell.angle_alpha   90.00
_cell.angle_beta   90.00
_cell.angle_gamma   90.00
#
_symmetry.space_group_name_H-M   'P 1'
#
loop_
_entity.id
_entity.type
_entity.pdbx_description
1 polymer ?
#
loop_
_entity_poly.entity_id
_entity_poly.type
_entity_poly.pdbx_seq_one_letter_code
_entity_poly.pdbx_strand_id
1 'polypeptide(L)'
;MHHDDEPVFKRSKWGTNRYYYNPRNPVGLALIVITVLFVGTMMILMANRAGPFAAPPAPKTWNPPAYEQPWPPLPTTGAPGVGAP
;
A
#
# COMPACT_ATOMS: atom_id res chain seq x y z
N MET A 1 -38.17 -4.97 -17.44
CA MET A 1 -37.48 -4.98 -16.13
C MET A 1 -36.96 -3.57 -15.90
N HIS A 2 -37.66 -2.74 -15.12
CA HIS A 2 -37.30 -1.34 -14.85
C HIS A 2 -36.70 -1.26 -13.45
N HIS A 3 -35.42 -1.57 -13.31
CA HIS A 3 -34.70 -1.40 -12.03
C HIS A 3 -34.00 -0.05 -11.94
N ASP A 4 -33.96 0.70 -13.04
CA ASP A 4 -33.32 2.01 -13.17
C ASP A 4 -34.15 3.13 -12.52
N ASP A 5 -35.47 2.93 -12.40
CA ASP A 5 -36.41 3.93 -11.87
C ASP A 5 -36.52 3.91 -10.34
N GLU A 6 -35.88 2.97 -9.65
CA GLU A 6 -35.90 2.92 -8.19
C GLU A 6 -34.84 3.87 -7.62
N PRO A 7 -35.14 4.72 -6.62
CA PRO A 7 -34.13 5.61 -6.04
C PRO A 7 -33.04 4.82 -5.29
N VAL A 8 -31.78 5.30 -5.35
CA VAL A 8 -30.61 4.71 -4.67
C VAL A 8 -30.83 4.61 -3.16
N PHE A 9 -31.46 5.64 -2.59
CA PHE A 9 -31.93 5.65 -1.20
C PHE A 9 -33.44 5.51 -1.16
N LYS A 10 -33.93 4.42 -0.57
CA LYS A 10 -35.36 4.20 -0.38
C LYS A 10 -35.77 4.68 1.00
N ARG A 11 -36.81 5.50 1.02
CA ARG A 11 -37.47 5.99 2.24
C ARG A 11 -38.53 4.99 2.68
N SER A 12 -38.44 4.51 3.92
CA SER A 12 -39.49 3.66 4.50
C SER A 12 -40.80 4.45 4.61
N LYS A 13 -41.87 3.96 3.96
CA LYS A 13 -43.19 4.59 3.98
C LYS A 13 -44.01 4.26 5.23
N TRP A 14 -43.56 3.33 6.08
CA TRP A 14 -44.31 2.89 7.25
C TRP A 14 -43.54 3.16 8.55
N GLY A 15 -44.09 4.07 9.37
CA GLY A 15 -43.77 4.32 10.77
C GLY A 15 -42.41 4.93 11.12
N THR A 16 -41.34 4.60 10.39
CA THR A 16 -39.96 4.95 10.82
C THR A 16 -39.28 5.99 9.95
N ASN A 17 -39.79 6.30 8.76
CA ASN A 17 -39.23 7.31 7.88
C ASN A 17 -37.71 7.15 7.60
N ARG A 18 -37.16 5.95 7.78
CA ARG A 18 -35.71 5.69 7.66
C ARG A 18 -35.34 5.51 6.20
N TYR A 19 -34.18 6.06 5.84
CA TYR A 19 -33.56 5.82 4.55
C TYR A 19 -32.68 4.57 4.64
N TYR A 20 -32.83 3.67 3.69
CA TYR A 20 -31.94 2.52 3.53
C TYR A 20 -31.36 2.49 2.13
N TYR A 21 -30.17 1.91 2.03
CA TYR A 21 -29.47 1.74 0.76
C TYR A 21 -30.11 0.63 -0.06
N ASN A 22 -30.40 0.89 -1.33
CA ASN A 22 -30.98 -0.11 -2.23
C ASN A 22 -29.89 -0.71 -3.14
N PRO A 23 -29.30 -1.87 -2.80
CA PRO A 23 -28.30 -2.51 -3.65
C PRO A 23 -28.88 -3.06 -4.96
N ARG A 24 -30.21 -3.07 -5.14
CA ARG A 24 -30.87 -3.47 -6.38
C ARG A 24 -30.95 -2.36 -7.43
N ASN A 25 -30.68 -1.10 -7.04
CA ASN A 25 -30.48 -0.03 -8.02
C ASN A 25 -29.07 -0.18 -8.62
N PRO A 26 -28.90 -0.18 -9.96
CA PRO A 26 -27.61 -0.33 -10.61
C PRO A 26 -26.58 0.75 -10.26
N VAL A 27 -27.02 2.00 -10.04
CA VAL A 27 -26.17 3.10 -9.55
C VAL A 27 -25.69 2.82 -8.13
N GLY A 28 -26.58 2.32 -7.26
CA GLY A 28 -26.20 1.92 -5.91
C GLY A 28 -25.17 0.78 -5.93
N LEU A 29 -25.44 -0.25 -6.72
CA LEU A 29 -24.49 -1.35 -6.89
C LEU A 29 -23.14 -0.87 -7.43
N ALA A 30 -23.14 0.01 -8.44
CA ALA A 30 -21.93 0.57 -9.01
C ALA A 30 -21.10 1.35 -7.97
N LEU A 31 -21.75 2.16 -7.13
CA LEU A 31 -21.06 2.89 -6.07
C LEU A 31 -20.42 1.96 -5.03
N ILE A 32 -21.08 0.86 -4.67
CA ILE A 32 -20.49 -0.17 -3.81
C ILE A 32 -19.26 -0.76 -4.48
N VAL A 33 -19.38 -1.22 -5.72
CA VAL A 33 -18.29 -1.87 -6.45
C VAL A 33 -17.09 -0.92 -6.60
N ILE A 34 -17.32 0.33 -7.00
CA ILE A 34 -16.26 1.35 -7.13
C ILE A 34 -15.56 1.58 -5.80
N THR A 35 -16.33 1.70 -4.71
CA THR A 35 -15.76 1.93 -3.37
C THR A 35 -14.90 0.76 -2.92
N VAL A 36 -15.38 -0.48 -3.10
CA VAL A 36 -14.63 -1.69 -2.76
C VAL A 36 -13.36 -1.80 -3.59
N LEU A 37 -13.43 -1.56 -4.91
CA LEU A 37 -12.26 -1.59 -5.78
C LEU A 37 -11.25 -0.50 -5.41
N PHE A 38 -11.71 0.71 -5.11
CA PHE A 38 -10.86 1.82 -4.71
C PHE A 38 -10.10 1.51 -3.42
N VAL A 39 -10.82 1.10 -2.37
CA VAL A 39 -10.21 0.77 -1.06
C VAL A 39 -9.31 -0.47 -1.17
N GLY A 40 -9.75 -1.51 -1.88
CA GLY A 40 -8.96 -2.71 -2.10
C GLY A 40 -7.66 -2.42 -2.84
N THR A 41 -7.71 -1.64 -3.91
CA THR A 41 -6.53 -1.21 -4.67
C THR A 41 -5.59 -0.38 -3.78
N MET A 42 -6.14 0.55 -3.00
CA MET A 42 -5.35 1.36 -2.07
C MET A 42 -4.64 0.50 -1.02
N MET A 43 -5.34 -0.47 -0.41
CA MET A 43 -4.72 -1.41 0.54
C MET A 43 -3.59 -2.23 -0.10
N ILE A 44 -3.78 -2.72 -1.34
CA ILE A 44 -2.74 -3.46 -2.06
C ILE A 44 -1.53 -2.58 -2.34
N LEU A 45 -1.73 -1.33 -2.77
CA LEU A 45 -0.64 -0.38 -3.02
C LEU A 45 0.13 -0.03 -1.73
N MET A 46 -0.58 0.14 -0.61
CA MET A 46 0.04 0.37 0.69
C MET A 46 0.85 -0.84 1.17
N ALA A 47 0.28 -2.04 1.06
CA ALA A 47 0.93 -3.28 1.48
C ALA A 47 2.23 -3.54 0.70
N ASN A 48 2.22 -3.22 -0.60
CA ASN A 48 3.40 -3.36 -1.45
C ASN A 48 4.32 -2.14 -1.44
N ARG A 49 4.00 -1.08 -0.66
CA ARG A 49 4.73 0.19 -0.63
C ARG A 49 5.01 0.71 -2.06
N ALA A 50 3.97 0.79 -2.88
CA ALA A 50 4.09 1.13 -4.30
C ALA A 50 3.42 2.47 -4.64
N GLY A 51 3.86 3.09 -5.74
CA GLY A 51 3.30 4.33 -6.27
C GLY A 51 3.34 5.47 -5.24
N PRO A 52 2.20 6.06 -4.85
CA PRO A 52 2.15 7.15 -3.89
C PRO A 52 2.60 6.76 -2.46
N PHE A 53 2.75 5.46 -2.17
CA PHE A 53 3.19 4.96 -0.87
C PHE A 53 4.62 4.37 -0.89
N ALA A 54 5.37 4.62 -1.96
CA ALA A 54 6.76 4.18 -2.08
C ALA A 54 7.63 4.76 -0.96
N ALA A 55 8.56 3.95 -0.45
CA ALA A 55 9.55 4.43 0.49
C ALA A 55 10.41 5.52 -0.20
N PRO A 56 10.77 6.59 0.52
CA PRO A 56 11.76 7.54 0.02
C PRO A 56 13.02 6.78 -0.40
N PRO A 57 13.70 7.22 -1.49
CA PRO A 57 14.96 6.61 -1.87
C PRO A 57 15.90 6.64 -0.68
N ALA A 58 16.60 5.53 -0.43
CA ALA A 58 17.57 5.47 0.65
C ALA A 58 18.53 6.67 0.52
N PRO A 59 18.84 7.37 1.63
CA PRO A 59 19.85 8.41 1.58
C PRO A 59 21.12 7.81 1.00
N LYS A 60 21.76 8.50 0.04
CA LYS A 60 23.03 8.04 -0.52
C LYS A 60 23.99 7.81 0.63
N THR A 61 24.34 6.57 0.89
CA THR A 61 25.44 6.23 1.79
C THR A 61 26.67 6.90 1.21
N TRP A 62 27.18 7.93 1.89
CA TRP A 62 28.41 8.59 1.48
C TRP A 62 29.49 7.52 1.36
N ASN A 63 30.03 7.35 0.15
CA ASN A 63 31.17 6.48 -0.08
C ASN A 63 32.41 7.39 -0.07
N PRO A 64 33.30 7.26 0.92
CA PRO A 64 34.48 8.10 0.97
C PRO A 64 35.31 7.87 -0.31
N PRO A 65 35.90 8.94 -0.88
CA PRO A 65 36.83 8.82 -1.98
C PRO A 65 37.99 7.89 -1.61
N ALA A 66 38.49 7.11 -2.58
CA ALA A 66 39.57 6.15 -2.35
C ALA A 66 40.86 6.77 -1.76
N TYR A 67 41.04 8.09 -1.90
CA TYR A 67 42.18 8.83 -1.36
C TYR A 67 42.09 9.16 0.14
N GLU A 68 40.93 8.96 0.78
CA GLU A 68 40.76 9.18 2.23
C GLU A 68 41.01 7.93 3.07
N GLN A 69 41.36 6.80 2.47
CA GLN A 69 41.83 5.64 3.22
C GLN A 69 43.17 5.99 3.89
N PRO A 70 43.27 5.97 5.23
CA PRO A 70 44.53 6.22 5.91
C PRO A 70 45.55 5.16 5.50
N TRP A 71 46.67 5.61 4.95
CA TRP A 71 47.86 4.79 4.83
C TRP A 71 48.54 4.70 6.21
N PRO A 72 49.00 3.52 6.67
CA PRO A 72 49.04 2.22 5.98
C PRO A 72 47.75 1.39 6.11
N PRO A 73 47.52 0.41 5.20
CA PRO A 73 46.38 -0.50 5.29
C PRO A 73 46.38 -1.20 6.65
N LEU A 74 45.22 -1.18 7.30
CA LEU A 74 44.98 -1.96 8.51
C LEU A 74 45.36 -3.42 8.21
N PRO A 75 46.21 -4.06 9.01
CA PRO A 75 46.51 -5.47 8.83
C PRO A 75 45.18 -6.22 8.90
N THR A 76 44.88 -6.96 7.84
CA THR A 76 43.79 -7.92 7.83
C THR A 76 44.09 -8.91 8.94
N THR A 77 43.51 -8.71 10.13
CA THR A 77 43.54 -9.68 11.21
C THR A 77 42.76 -10.90 10.72
N GLY A 78 43.45 -11.74 9.97
CA GLY A 78 43.06 -13.12 9.73
C GLY A 78 43.25 -13.88 11.03
N ALA A 79 42.15 -14.19 11.69
CA ALA A 79 42.08 -15.28 12.64
C ALA A 79 40.74 -16.00 12.41
N PRO A 80 40.61 -17.33 12.61
CA PRO A 80 41.61 -18.30 13.08
C PRO A 80 41.72 -19.57 12.17
N GLY A 81 42.81 -20.33 12.28
CA GLY A 81 42.71 -21.79 12.08
C GLY A 81 43.84 -22.53 11.37
N VAL A 82 44.54 -23.35 12.18
CA VAL A 82 44.99 -24.72 11.88
C VAL A 82 46.32 -24.91 11.13
N GLY A 83 47.31 -25.42 11.88
CA GLY A 83 48.20 -26.50 11.40
C GLY A 83 49.70 -26.28 11.52
N ALA A 84 50.27 -26.61 12.69
CA ALA A 84 51.66 -27.13 12.78
C ALA A 84 51.75 -28.48 12.02
N PRO A 85 52.92 -29.01 11.61
CA PRO A 85 54.12 -29.25 12.43
C PRO A 85 55.40 -28.52 12.01
#